data_AF-A0A640SRE7-F1
#
_entry.id   AF-A0A640SRE7-F1
#
_cell.length_a   1.000
_cell.length_b   1.000
_cell.length_c   1.000
_cell.angle_alpha   90.00
_cell.angle_beta   90.00
_cell.angle_gamma   90.00
#
_symmetry.space_group_name_H-M   'P 1'
#
loop_
_entity.id
_entity.type
_entity.pdbx_description
1 polymer ?
#
loop_
_entity_poly.entity_id
_entity_poly.type
_entity_poly.pdbx_seq_one_letter_code
_entity_poly.pdbx_strand_id
1 'polypeptide(L)' 'MRAPSGEQSVPCDMGGGSSGGPWLTDFDAATGQGVLVSVNSHGDGMTDGTHMFGPVLGDVAKQVYGRAERG' A
#
# COMPACT_ATOMS: atom_id res chain seq x y z
N MET A 1 6.29 -14.79 2.27
CA MET A 1 4.90 -15.27 2.38
C MET A 1 4.15 -14.90 1.10
N ARG A 2 3.22 -15.72 0.60
CA ARG A 2 2.42 -15.36 -0.59
C ARG A 2 1.26 -14.45 -0.18
N ALA A 3 1.01 -13.39 -0.93
CA ALA A 3 -0.11 -12.49 -0.66
C ALA A 3 -1.48 -13.19 -0.82
N PRO A 4 -2.48 -12.85 0.01
CA PRO A 4 -3.87 -13.25 -0.19
C PRO A 4 -4.43 -12.81 -1.56
N SER A 5 -5.55 -13.40 -1.97
CA SER A 5 -6.24 -13.00 -3.21
C SER A 5 -6.69 -11.54 -3.14
N GLY A 6 -6.34 -10.75 -4.16
CA GLY A 6 -6.65 -9.31 -4.20
C GLY A 6 -5.63 -8.44 -3.47
N GLU A 7 -4.57 -9.03 -2.94
CA GLU A 7 -3.48 -8.33 -2.27
C GLU A 7 -2.15 -8.59 -2.97
N GLN A 8 -1.19 -7.74 -2.65
CA GLN A 8 0.20 -7.81 -3.06
C GLN A 8 1.10 -7.66 -1.84
N SER A 9 2.30 -8.23 -1.90
CA SER A 9 3.26 -8.21 -0.79
C SER A 9 4.58 -7.61 -1.22
N VAL A 10 5.21 -6.85 -0.32
CA VAL A 10 6.61 -6.41 -0.44
C VAL A 10 7.40 -6.80 0.80
N PRO A 11 8.72 -7.03 0.67
CA PRO A 11 9.61 -7.11 1.83
C PRO A 11 9.58 -5.78 2.60
N CYS A 12 9.27 -5.82 3.89
CA CYS A 12 9.09 -4.63 4.72
C CYS A 12 9.13 -4.99 6.21
N ASP A 13 9.93 -4.26 6.99
CA ASP A 13 10.08 -4.41 8.45
C ASP A 13 9.40 -3.26 9.23
N MET A 14 8.59 -2.44 8.56
CA MET A 14 7.85 -1.36 9.22
C MET A 14 6.81 -1.94 10.20
N GLY A 15 6.85 -1.45 11.43
CA GLY A 15 5.90 -1.81 12.48
C GLY A 15 4.56 -1.06 12.42
N GLY A 16 3.81 -1.17 13.52
CA GLY A 16 2.52 -0.54 13.72
C GLY A 16 2.60 0.99 13.63
N GLY A 17 1.56 1.58 13.06
CA GLY A 17 1.52 3.02 12.72
C GLY A 17 1.89 3.30 11.25
N SER A 18 2.53 2.37 10.55
CA SER A 18 2.80 2.48 9.11
C SER A 18 1.57 2.27 8.22
N SER A 19 0.48 1.70 8.76
CA SER A 19 -0.78 1.45 8.06
C SER A 19 -1.34 2.71 7.40
N GLY A 20 -1.75 2.59 6.14
CA GLY A 20 -2.18 3.71 5.29
C GLY A 20 -1.05 4.38 4.51
N GLY A 21 0.22 4.10 4.83
CA GLY A 21 1.36 4.62 4.08
C GLY A 21 1.33 4.22 2.60
N PRO A 22 1.72 5.12 1.67
CA PRO A 22 1.55 4.92 0.23
C PRO A 22 2.58 3.95 -0.35
N TRP A 23 2.17 3.13 -1.32
CA TRP A 23 3.09 2.43 -2.22
C TRP A 23 3.10 3.14 -3.56
N LEU A 24 4.29 3.55 -4.00
CA LEU A 24 4.48 4.37 -5.19
C LEU A 24 5.26 3.58 -6.26
N THR A 25 4.78 3.59 -7.50
CA THR A 25 5.59 3.26 -8.69
C THR A 25 6.08 4.54 -9.36
N ASP A 26 7.10 4.41 -10.21
CA ASP A 26 7.69 5.54 -10.95
C ASP A 26 8.07 6.71 -10.03
N PHE A 27 8.57 6.38 -8.84
CA PHE A 27 8.91 7.36 -7.82
C PHE A 27 10.15 8.16 -8.25
N ASP A 28 9.98 9.47 -8.38
CA ASP A 28 11.05 10.42 -8.57
C ASP A 28 11.41 11.06 -7.22
N ALA A 29 12.58 10.69 -6.70
CA ALA A 29 13.07 11.22 -5.43
C ALA A 29 13.41 12.71 -5.48
N ALA A 30 13.65 13.30 -6.67
CA ALA A 30 13.93 14.72 -6.80
C ALA A 30 12.67 15.58 -6.60
N THR A 31 11.53 15.09 -7.08
CA THR A 31 10.23 15.80 -6.96
C THR A 31 9.35 15.26 -5.83
N GLY A 32 9.66 14.09 -5.29
CA GLY A 32 8.85 13.40 -4.29
C GLY A 32 7.54 12.85 -4.85
N GLN A 33 7.41 12.70 -6.17
CA GLN A 33 6.18 12.25 -6.83
C GLN A 33 6.30 10.81 -7.32
N GLY A 34 5.16 10.14 -7.41
CA GLY A 34 5.03 8.80 -7.98
C GLY A 34 3.55 8.43 -8.12
N VAL A 35 3.28 7.31 -8.77
CA VAL A 35 1.91 6.80 -8.95
C VAL A 35 1.54 5.92 -7.76
N LEU A 36 0.48 6.28 -7.03
CA LEU A 36 -0.04 5.46 -5.94
C LEU A 36 -0.65 4.16 -6.49
N VAL A 37 -0.10 3.01 -6.09
CA VAL A 37 -0.56 1.70 -6.55
C VAL A 37 -1.12 0.81 -5.44
N SER A 38 -0.83 1.12 -4.18
CA SER A 38 -1.37 0.41 -3.00
C SER A 38 -1.11 1.23 -1.73
N VAL A 39 -1.48 0.67 -0.57
CA VAL A 39 -1.21 1.21 0.76
C VAL A 39 -0.80 0.09 1.71
N ASN A 40 0.04 0.39 2.71
CA ASN A 40 0.29 -0.52 3.83
C ASN A 40 -1.05 -0.87 4.51
N SER A 41 -1.42 -2.15 4.56
CA SER A 41 -2.67 -2.58 5.19
C SER A 41 -2.40 -3.37 6.45
N HIS A 42 -1.74 -4.53 6.31
CA HIS A 42 -1.36 -5.41 7.42
C HIS A 42 -0.03 -6.08 7.10
N GLY A 43 0.67 -6.53 8.13
CA GLY A 43 2.00 -7.13 8.00
C GLY A 43 2.47 -7.74 9.31
N ASP A 44 3.57 -8.46 9.25
CA ASP A 44 4.17 -9.21 10.37
C ASP A 44 5.37 -8.49 10.99
N GLY A 45 5.65 -7.24 10.62
CA GLY A 45 6.77 -6.44 11.14
C GLY A 45 6.74 -6.15 12.65
N MET A 46 5.59 -6.37 13.32
CA MET A 46 5.48 -6.28 14.80
C MET A 46 5.95 -7.54 15.53
N THR A 47 6.19 -8.62 14.78
CA THR A 47 6.57 -9.94 15.31
C THR A 47 7.79 -10.48 14.56
N ASP A 48 8.78 -9.62 14.32
CA ASP A 48 10.03 -9.90 13.59
C ASP A 48 9.85 -10.43 12.15
N GLY A 49 8.67 -10.20 11.58
CA GLY A 49 8.36 -10.50 10.20
C GLY A 49 8.90 -9.45 9.23
N THR A 50 8.91 -9.79 7.95
CA THR A 50 9.46 -8.94 6.89
C THR A 50 8.49 -8.80 5.71
N HIS A 51 7.18 -8.91 5.97
CA HIS A 51 6.15 -8.82 4.95
C HIS A 51 5.13 -7.74 5.30
N MET A 52 4.90 -6.85 4.33
CA MET A 52 3.77 -5.93 4.32
C MET A 52 2.87 -6.27 3.14
N PHE A 53 1.58 -6.35 3.41
CA PHE A 53 0.54 -6.60 2.44
C PHE A 53 -0.29 -5.33 2.20
N GLY A 54 -0.63 -5.11 0.94
CA GLY A 54 -1.47 -4.01 0.49
C GLY A 54 -2.48 -4.49 -0.54
N PRO A 55 -3.67 -3.87 -0.63
CA PRO A 55 -4.68 -4.24 -1.60
C PRO A 55 -4.26 -3.86 -3.02
N VAL A 56 -4.65 -4.66 -4.00
CA VAL A 56 -4.61 -4.25 -5.41
C VAL A 56 -5.75 -3.24 -5.63
N LEU A 57 -5.40 -2.02 -6.05
CA LEU A 57 -6.39 -0.95 -6.24
C LEU A 57 -7.18 -1.11 -7.55
N GLY A 58 -8.23 -1.93 -7.48
CA GLY A 58 -9.17 -2.17 -8.58
C GLY A 58 -10.32 -1.14 -8.68
N ASP A 59 -11.36 -1.49 -9.42
CA ASP A 59 -12.46 -0.57 -9.75
C ASP A 59 -13.23 -0.06 -8.52
N VAL A 60 -13.40 -0.88 -7.48
CA VAL A 60 -14.03 -0.45 -6.23
C VAL A 60 -13.22 0.67 -5.56
N ALA A 61 -11.89 0.52 -5.49
CA ALA A 61 -11.02 1.55 -4.93
C ALA A 61 -11.10 2.85 -5.75
N LYS A 62 -11.11 2.76 -7.09
CA LYS A 62 -11.28 3.92 -7.99
C LYS A 62 -12.62 4.62 -7.77
N GLN A 63 -13.71 3.87 -7.60
CA GLN A 63 -15.03 4.45 -7.33
C GLN A 63 -15.08 5.19 -5.99
N VAL A 64 -14.46 4.62 -4.95
CA VAL A 64 -14.37 5.27 -3.62
C VAL A 64 -13.50 6.51 -3.70
N TYR A 65 -12.33 6.44 -4.34
CA TYR A 65 -11.47 7.59 -4.60
C TYR A 65 -12.24 8.71 -5.32
N GLY A 66 -12.97 8.35 -6.38
CA GLY A 66 -13.79 9.27 -7.14
C GLY A 66 -14.84 10.01 -6.30
N ARG A 67 -15.45 9.32 -5.33
CA ARG A 67 -16.39 9.96 -4.41
C ARG A 67 -15.69 10.87 -3.42
N ALA A 68 -14.53 10.46 -2.90
CA ALA A 68 -13.77 11.21 -1.92
C ALA A 68 -13.13 12.49 -2.49
N GLU A 69 -12.60 12.45 -3.71
CA GLU A 69 -11.92 13.59 -4.34
C GLU A 69 -12.86 14.75 -4.73
N ARG A 70 -14.17 14.51 -4.71
CA ARG A 70 -15.20 15.52 -5.01
C ARG A 70 -15.79 16.19 -3.76
N GLY A 71 -15.32 15.82 -2.57
CA GLY A 71 -15.69 16.48 -1.31
C GLY A 71 -14.86 17.74 -1.09
#